data_AF-A0A9E3TVJ6-F1
#
_entry.id   AF-A0A9E3TVJ6-F1
#
_cell.length_a   1.000
_cell.length_b   1.000
_cell.length_c   1.000
_cell.angle_alpha   90.00
_cell.angle_beta   90.00
_cell.angle_gamma   90.00
#
_symmetry.space_group_name_H-M   'P 1'
#
loop_
_entity.id
_entity.type
_entity.pdbx_description
1 polymer ?
#
loop_
_entity_poly.entity_id
_entity_poly.type
_entity_poly.pdbx_seq_one_letter_code
_entity_poly.pdbx_strand_id
1 'polypeptide(L)'
;METVVAHELAHLKRRDHWTRYLECVVLMSYWWNPLVWFVRRELHAAEEACCDAAVLRLLPGRAGVYGDALLRTNQFLASGCVPRPMLASGVRQHGSLKRRVEMILGNEFASPLSRAMSVLLVLAAFVILPLAGKGILAQDDALPETAAAASEDVLPTADAELQQLLMALGTKKSIPFHALNELIKRGDEAITPTRLVMNDREQPVTRRWQAAKVLGALKAKAAVPDLLAIVEGDDNAIVVRVAVEALGVLGDGAVIPRLQAVLERTSDPLTKRLLENAVVKLEGRAAAQLSRLPANMDFEGGAKGDGFPNAWAGGGSGYELSLDMQTFHQGNGSGRVRQVGDGGRFGSLTNGTSALPYIGKRIRYSGFLRTEAAGAAGLWMRVDSVKSGVVKPVAFDNMSRRSVTGTTDWSEYSVVLDVPKDADSISFGFLLSGVGTVWVMTSELKSSAVSVLALK
;
A
#
# COMPACT_ATOMS: atom_id res chain seq x y z
N MET A 1 -8.20 30.50 23.04
CA MET A 1 -9.60 30.05 23.20
C MET A 1 -10.52 30.81 22.27
N GLU A 2 -10.61 32.14 22.37
CA GLU A 2 -11.51 32.97 21.52
C GLU A 2 -11.37 32.73 20.01
N THR A 3 -10.13 32.59 19.51
CA THR A 3 -9.84 32.36 18.09
C THR A 3 -10.30 31.00 17.57
N VAL A 4 -10.26 29.97 18.41
CA VAL A 4 -10.74 28.61 18.09
C VAL A 4 -12.27 28.58 18.11
N VAL A 5 -12.90 29.24 19.09
CA VAL A 5 -14.37 29.34 19.13
C VAL A 5 -14.91 30.10 17.92
N ALA A 6 -14.22 31.16 17.49
CA ALA A 6 -14.58 31.89 16.26
C ALA A 6 -14.47 31.00 15.00
N HIS A 7 -13.49 30.08 14.96
CA HIS A 7 -13.33 29.09 13.88
C HIS A 7 -14.52 28.12 13.82
N GLU A 8 -14.89 27.53 14.95
CA GLU A 8 -16.04 26.61 15.03
C GLU A 8 -17.37 27.30 14.71
N LEU A 9 -17.52 28.55 15.14
CA LEU A 9 -18.69 29.35 14.81
C LEU A 9 -18.75 29.68 13.30
N ALA A 10 -17.60 29.80 12.63
CA ALA A 10 -17.55 29.98 11.18
C ALA A 10 -18.10 28.76 10.44
N HIS A 11 -17.77 27.54 10.90
CA HIS A 11 -18.35 26.29 10.36
C HIS A 11 -19.88 26.24 10.54
N LEU A 12 -20.38 26.61 11.73
CA LEU A 12 -21.81 26.65 12.01
C LEU A 12 -22.54 27.70 11.16
N LYS A 13 -21.99 28.91 11.04
CA LYS A 13 -22.56 30.00 10.25
C LYS A 13 -22.61 29.67 8.75
N ARG A 14 -21.58 29.00 8.23
CA ARG A 14 -21.52 28.54 6.82
C ARG A 14 -22.29 27.25 6.57
N ARG A 15 -22.84 26.63 7.62
CA ARG A 15 -23.66 25.42 7.54
C ARG A 15 -22.91 24.23 6.95
N ASP A 16 -21.62 24.11 7.24
CA ASP A 16 -20.76 23.10 6.61
C ASP A 16 -21.19 21.66 6.93
N HIS A 17 -21.91 21.44 8.04
CA HIS A 17 -22.54 20.16 8.38
C HIS A 17 -23.50 19.63 7.29
N TRP A 18 -24.21 20.50 6.55
CA TRP A 18 -25.05 20.06 5.43
C TRP A 18 -24.21 19.57 4.24
N THR A 19 -23.05 20.17 4.02
CA THR A 19 -22.12 19.70 2.98
C THR A 19 -21.55 18.33 3.33
N ARG A 20 -21.38 18.03 4.62
CA ARG A 20 -21.00 16.69 5.11
C ARG A 20 -22.10 15.64 4.88
N TYR A 21 -23.37 15.98 5.09
CA TYR A 21 -24.47 15.06 4.75
C TYR A 21 -24.50 14.74 3.25
N LEU A 22 -24.36 15.76 2.38
CA LEU A 22 -24.31 15.56 0.94
C LEU A 22 -23.11 14.69 0.53
N GLU A 23 -21.93 14.96 1.10
CA GLU A 23 -20.73 14.16 0.89
C GLU A 23 -20.94 12.69 1.27
N CYS A 24 -21.58 12.41 2.41
CA CYS A 24 -21.89 11.04 2.83
C CYS A 24 -22.78 10.34 1.79
N VAL A 25 -23.85 10.99 1.31
CA VAL A 25 -24.75 10.43 0.29
C VAL A 25 -23.99 10.15 -1.03
N VAL A 26 -23.15 11.08 -1.46
CA VAL A 26 -22.34 10.93 -2.68
C VAL A 26 -21.31 9.80 -2.52
N LEU A 27 -20.63 9.72 -1.37
CA LEU A 27 -19.67 8.64 -1.11
C LEU A 27 -20.35 7.27 -1.04
N MET A 28 -21.54 7.17 -0.44
CA MET A 28 -22.30 5.91 -0.44
C MET A 28 -22.66 5.47 -1.87
N SER A 29 -22.98 6.43 -2.74
CA SER A 29 -23.37 6.16 -4.13
C SER A 29 -22.17 5.87 -5.05
N TYR A 30 -21.03 6.52 -4.80
CA TYR A 30 -19.86 6.52 -5.69
C TYR A 30 -18.56 6.13 -4.97
N TRP A 31 -18.64 5.26 -3.96
CA TRP A 31 -17.49 4.83 -3.17
C TRP A 31 -16.35 4.23 -4.01
N TRP A 32 -16.69 3.64 -5.17
CA TRP A 32 -15.76 3.05 -6.12
C TRP A 32 -15.06 4.06 -7.04
N ASN A 33 -15.51 5.31 -7.11
CA ASN A 33 -14.96 6.32 -8.01
C ASN A 33 -13.82 7.11 -7.34
N PRO A 34 -12.55 6.99 -7.82
CA PRO A 34 -11.41 7.69 -7.23
C PRO A 34 -11.53 9.23 -7.27
N LEU A 35 -12.30 9.78 -8.23
CA LEU A 35 -12.52 11.23 -8.34
C LEU A 35 -13.32 11.77 -7.15
N VAL A 36 -14.25 10.99 -6.59
CA VAL A 36 -15.06 11.43 -5.45
C VAL A 36 -14.18 11.56 -4.20
N TRP A 37 -13.22 10.67 -4.02
CA TRP A 37 -12.23 10.78 -2.93
C TRP A 37 -11.31 11.99 -3.10
N PHE A 38 -10.94 12.33 -4.34
CA PHE A 38 -10.16 13.53 -4.64
C PHE A 38 -10.96 14.82 -4.38
N VAL A 39 -12.18 14.90 -4.90
CA VAL A 39 -13.10 16.04 -4.69
C VAL A 39 -13.39 16.24 -3.21
N ARG A 40 -13.63 15.16 -2.46
CA ARG A 40 -13.79 15.19 -1.00
C ARG A 40 -12.61 15.89 -0.32
N ARG A 41 -11.39 15.51 -0.71
CA ARG A 41 -10.15 16.08 -0.15
C ARG A 41 -10.04 17.57 -0.41
N GLU A 42 -10.29 18.00 -1.64
CA GLU A 42 -10.23 19.42 -2.02
C GLU A 42 -11.37 20.24 -1.40
N LEU A 43 -12.56 19.66 -1.24
CA LEU A 43 -13.69 20.28 -0.56
C LEU A 43 -13.36 20.56 0.91
N HIS A 44 -12.76 19.59 1.61
CA HIS A 44 -12.33 19.76 3.00
C HIS A 44 -11.23 20.82 3.12
N ALA A 45 -10.26 20.82 2.19
CA ALA A 45 -9.19 21.82 2.18
C ALA A 45 -9.73 23.25 1.95
N ALA A 46 -10.70 23.40 1.03
CA ALA A 46 -11.35 24.68 0.75
C ALA A 46 -12.19 25.18 1.92
N GLU A 47 -12.88 24.27 2.62
CA GLU A 47 -13.66 24.58 3.82
C GLU A 47 -12.80 25.14 4.94
N GLU A 48 -11.72 24.44 5.30
CA GLU A 48 -10.79 24.90 6.34
C GLU A 48 -10.19 26.27 5.96
N ALA A 49 -9.80 26.46 4.69
CA ALA A 49 -9.27 27.74 4.22
C ALA A 49 -10.30 28.89 4.27
N CYS A 50 -11.58 28.62 3.99
CA CYS A 50 -12.65 29.60 4.12
C CYS A 50 -12.88 30.00 5.59
N CYS A 51 -12.82 29.03 6.51
CA CYS A 51 -12.96 29.29 7.94
C CYS A 51 -11.76 30.09 8.48
N ASP A 52 -10.53 29.72 8.10
CA ASP A 52 -9.30 30.45 8.44
C ASP A 52 -9.40 31.92 7.96
N ALA A 53 -9.83 32.14 6.72
CA ALA A 53 -10.04 33.46 6.15
C ALA A 53 -11.14 34.25 6.88
N ALA A 54 -12.21 33.59 7.33
CA ALA A 54 -13.28 34.23 8.08
C ALA A 54 -12.81 34.68 9.47
N VAL A 55 -12.02 33.88 10.17
CA VAL A 55 -11.45 34.23 11.47
C VAL A 55 -10.53 35.45 11.36
N LEU A 56 -9.67 35.50 10.34
CA LEU A 56 -8.73 36.61 10.15
C LEU A 56 -9.42 37.91 9.71
N ARG A 57 -10.55 37.82 9.00
CA ARG A 57 -11.40 38.98 8.69
C ARG A 57 -12.13 39.53 9.92
N LEU A 58 -12.53 38.64 10.83
CA LEU A 58 -13.24 39.02 12.07
C LEU A 58 -12.28 39.56 13.13
N LEU A 59 -11.04 39.07 13.16
CA LEU A 59 -10.02 39.42 14.15
C LEU A 59 -8.71 39.88 13.47
N PRO A 60 -8.70 41.06 12.84
CA PRO A 60 -7.50 41.60 12.18
C PRO A 60 -6.36 41.76 13.20
N GLY A 61 -5.13 41.41 12.81
CA GLY A 61 -3.93 41.54 13.64
C GLY A 61 -3.69 40.41 14.66
N ARG A 62 -4.58 39.40 14.76
CA ARG A 62 -4.42 38.25 15.66
C ARG A 62 -3.95 36.95 14.97
N ALA A 63 -3.35 37.05 13.78
CA ALA A 63 -2.92 35.89 12.98
C ALA A 63 -1.95 34.96 13.72
N GLY A 64 -0.95 35.50 14.41
CA GLY A 64 0.01 34.70 15.19
C GLY A 64 -0.65 33.95 16.35
N VAL A 65 -1.53 34.63 17.11
CA VAL A 65 -2.28 34.03 18.23
C VAL A 65 -3.22 32.93 17.74
N TYR A 66 -3.78 33.08 16.55
CA TYR A 66 -4.62 32.06 15.92
C TYR A 66 -3.81 30.85 15.43
N GLY A 67 -2.67 31.07 14.77
CA GLY A 67 -1.74 30.01 14.36
C GLY A 67 -1.26 29.16 15.55
N ASP A 68 -0.87 29.81 16.65
CA ASP A 68 -0.48 29.12 17.89
C ASP A 68 -1.63 28.31 18.49
N ALA A 69 -2.85 28.85 18.46
CA ALA A 69 -4.02 28.13 18.95
C ALA A 69 -4.34 26.89 18.11
N LEU A 70 -4.17 26.95 16.78
CA LEU A 70 -4.31 25.79 15.88
C LEU A 70 -3.24 24.72 16.18
N LEU A 71 -1.99 25.13 16.39
CA LEU A 71 -0.89 24.21 16.72
C LEU A 71 -1.12 23.49 18.06
N ARG A 72 -1.56 24.22 19.10
CA ARG A 72 -1.89 23.64 20.41
C ARG A 72 -3.07 22.68 20.33
N THR A 73 -4.09 23.01 19.54
CA THR A 73 -5.26 22.14 19.32
C THR A 73 -4.85 20.86 18.59
N ASN A 74 -4.00 20.95 17.58
CA ASN A 74 -3.48 19.79 16.88
C ASN A 74 -2.59 18.90 17.77
N GLN A 75 -1.74 19.50 18.61
CA GLN A 75 -0.94 18.77 19.60
C GLN A 75 -1.83 18.02 20.60
N PHE A 76 -2.88 18.68 21.13
CA PHE A 76 -3.85 18.06 22.04
C PHE A 76 -4.58 16.87 21.40
N LEU A 77 -5.00 16.99 20.13
CA LEU A 77 -5.69 15.94 19.39
C LEU A 77 -4.75 14.80 18.92
N ALA A 78 -3.45 15.08 18.79
CA ALA A 78 -2.43 14.07 18.52
C ALA A 78 -2.15 13.18 19.74
N SER A 79 -2.35 13.70 20.95
CA SER A 79 -2.12 12.98 22.22
C SER A 79 -3.15 11.90 22.57
N GLY A 80 -4.14 11.62 21.71
CA GLY A 80 -4.92 10.38 21.74
C GLY A 80 -6.06 10.27 22.78
N CYS A 81 -6.38 11.30 23.55
CA CYS A 81 -7.33 11.20 24.68
C CYS A 81 -8.84 11.16 24.34
N VAL A 82 -9.27 11.18 23.07
CA VAL A 82 -10.72 11.23 22.73
C VAL A 82 -11.05 10.40 21.48
N PRO A 83 -12.03 9.47 21.54
CA PRO A 83 -12.57 8.81 20.35
C PRO A 83 -13.20 9.84 19.42
N ARG A 84 -12.86 9.78 18.13
CA ARG A 84 -13.21 10.83 17.17
C ARG A 84 -14.65 10.67 16.65
N PRO A 85 -15.48 11.73 16.68
CA PRO A 85 -16.75 11.71 15.97
C PRO A 85 -16.50 11.70 14.46
N MET A 86 -17.23 10.86 13.71
CA MET A 86 -17.17 10.78 12.24
C MET A 86 -17.49 12.12 11.52
N LEU A 87 -18.00 13.11 12.26
CA LEU A 87 -18.47 14.40 11.75
C LEU A 87 -17.53 15.58 12.06
N ALA A 88 -16.38 15.34 12.72
CA ALA A 88 -15.44 16.42 13.03
C ALA A 88 -14.58 16.76 11.80
N SER A 89 -14.66 18.00 11.32
CA SER A 89 -13.76 18.52 10.27
C SER A 89 -12.37 18.81 10.84
N GLY A 90 -11.34 18.77 9.99
CA GLY A 90 -10.02 19.32 10.28
C GLY A 90 -8.95 18.38 10.84
N VAL A 91 -9.26 17.13 11.21
CA VAL A 91 -8.32 16.27 11.97
C VAL A 91 -7.84 15.05 11.17
N ARG A 92 -7.18 15.29 10.02
CA ARG A 92 -6.06 14.48 9.49
C ARG A 92 -5.66 14.94 8.09
N GLN A 93 -4.63 15.76 8.01
CA GLN A 93 -3.70 15.79 6.88
C GLN A 93 -2.42 16.48 7.34
N HIS A 94 -1.33 15.72 7.51
CA HIS A 94 -0.04 16.28 7.95
C HIS A 94 0.50 17.39 7.01
N GLY A 95 -0.01 17.48 5.78
CA GLY A 95 0.29 18.57 4.83
C GLY A 95 -0.67 19.76 4.83
N SER A 96 -1.88 19.66 5.40
CA SER A 96 -2.84 20.77 5.39
C SER A 96 -2.55 21.81 6.48
N LEU A 97 -2.06 21.38 7.66
CA LEU A 97 -1.76 22.29 8.76
C LEU A 97 -0.61 23.25 8.43
N LYS A 98 0.48 22.74 7.85
CA LYS A 98 1.62 23.56 7.41
C LYS A 98 1.15 24.62 6.40
N ARG A 99 0.40 24.19 5.38
CA ARG A 99 -0.16 25.09 4.35
C ARG A 99 -1.10 26.13 4.95
N ARG A 100 -1.93 25.77 5.93
CA ARG A 100 -2.83 26.70 6.63
C ARG A 100 -2.05 27.74 7.43
N VAL A 101 -1.05 27.31 8.22
CA VAL A 101 -0.19 28.22 8.99
C VAL A 101 0.58 29.16 8.06
N GLU A 102 1.11 28.66 6.94
CA GLU A 102 1.78 29.48 5.92
C GLU A 102 0.83 30.51 5.29
N MET A 103 -0.40 30.12 4.92
CA MET A 103 -1.41 31.07 4.38
C MET A 103 -1.86 32.10 5.43
N ILE A 104 -2.04 31.68 6.69
CA ILE A 104 -2.43 32.56 7.81
C ILE A 104 -1.34 33.59 8.10
N LEU A 105 -0.07 33.18 8.10
CA LEU A 105 1.07 34.07 8.35
C LEU A 105 1.40 34.95 7.14
N GLY A 106 1.20 34.44 5.92
CA GLY A 106 1.38 35.18 4.67
C GLY A 106 0.20 36.09 4.29
N ASN A 107 -0.95 35.96 4.97
CA ASN A 107 -2.21 36.62 4.62
C ASN A 107 -2.66 36.37 3.15
N GLU A 108 -2.26 35.25 2.57
CA GLU A 108 -2.53 34.90 1.18
C GLU A 108 -3.84 34.09 1.09
N PHE A 109 -4.96 34.79 1.13
CA PHE A 109 -6.28 34.18 0.91
C PHE A 109 -6.82 34.54 -0.47
N ALA A 110 -7.14 33.52 -1.27
CA ALA A 110 -7.86 33.72 -2.52
C ALA A 110 -9.18 34.45 -2.23
N SER A 111 -9.49 35.48 -3.03
CA SER A 111 -10.77 36.17 -2.93
C SER A 111 -11.90 35.19 -3.27
N PRO A 112 -13.06 35.26 -2.57
CA PRO A 112 -14.19 34.41 -2.90
C PRO A 112 -14.60 34.69 -4.34
N LEU A 113 -14.79 33.63 -5.13
CA LEU A 113 -15.34 33.73 -6.48
C LEU A 113 -16.67 34.48 -6.41
N SER A 114 -16.89 35.41 -7.34
CA SER A 114 -18.17 36.11 -7.46
C SER A 114 -19.31 35.10 -7.62
N ARG A 115 -20.48 35.41 -7.03
CA ARG A 115 -21.68 34.55 -7.16
C ARG A 115 -22.03 34.29 -8.63
N ALA A 116 -21.79 35.28 -9.50
CA ALA A 116 -21.99 35.14 -10.93
C ALA A 116 -21.05 34.10 -11.56
N MET A 117 -19.77 34.09 -11.18
CA MET A 117 -18.79 33.12 -11.66
C MET A 117 -19.08 31.71 -11.12
N SER A 118 -19.53 31.61 -9.87
CA SER A 118 -19.91 30.34 -9.26
C SER A 118 -21.13 29.72 -9.96
N VAL A 119 -22.15 30.54 -10.27
CA VAL A 119 -23.33 30.11 -11.05
C VAL A 119 -22.93 29.72 -12.48
N LEU A 120 -22.02 30.46 -13.11
CA LEU A 120 -21.52 30.15 -14.45
C LEU A 120 -20.79 28.79 -14.50
N LEU A 121 -19.97 28.49 -13.49
CA LEU A 121 -19.26 27.21 -13.39
C LEU A 121 -20.21 26.03 -13.14
N VAL A 122 -21.25 26.21 -12.32
CA VAL A 122 -22.28 25.19 -12.09
C VAL A 122 -23.09 24.94 -13.36
N LEU A 123 -23.48 26.01 -14.08
CA LEU A 123 -24.17 25.90 -15.37
C LEU A 123 -23.29 25.22 -16.41
N ALA A 124 -21.99 25.57 -16.49
CA ALA A 124 -21.04 24.92 -17.39
C ALA A 124 -20.89 23.43 -17.05
N ALA A 125 -20.79 23.06 -15.78
CA ALA A 125 -20.76 21.66 -15.36
C ALA A 125 -22.04 20.90 -15.74
N PHE A 126 -23.21 21.53 -15.60
CA PHE A 126 -24.51 20.97 -15.99
C PHE A 126 -24.69 20.80 -17.50
N VAL A 127 -24.01 21.61 -18.32
CA VAL A 127 -24.01 21.51 -19.78
C VAL A 127 -22.98 20.49 -20.28
N ILE A 128 -21.82 20.40 -19.63
CA ILE A 128 -20.72 19.50 -20.03
C ILE A 128 -21.01 18.05 -19.63
N LEU A 129 -21.63 17.80 -18.47
CA LEU A 129 -21.98 16.43 -18.02
C LEU A 129 -22.87 15.65 -19.01
N PRO A 130 -23.96 16.20 -19.57
CA PRO A 130 -24.78 15.50 -20.55
C PRO A 130 -24.14 15.42 -21.94
N LEU A 131 -23.15 16.27 -22.26
CA LEU A 131 -22.39 16.14 -23.52
C LEU A 131 -21.41 14.96 -23.48
N ALA A 132 -20.87 14.62 -22.31
CA ALA A 132 -20.04 13.43 -22.11
C ALA A 132 -20.84 12.11 -22.17
N GLY A 133 -22.15 12.15 -21.89
CA GLY A 133 -23.04 10.98 -21.89
C GLY A 133 -23.69 10.62 -23.22
N LYS A 134 -23.65 11.51 -24.23
CA LYS A 134 -24.31 11.29 -25.53
C LYS A 134 -23.44 10.59 -26.59
N GLY A 135 -22.19 10.25 -26.27
CA GLY A 135 -21.29 9.56 -27.20
C GLY A 135 -21.38 8.03 -27.21
N ILE A 136 -22.26 7.41 -26.42
CA ILE A 136 -22.31 5.94 -26.26
C ILE A 136 -23.68 5.32 -26.63
N LEU A 137 -24.73 6.09 -26.91
CA LEU A 137 -26.04 5.53 -27.31
C LEU A 137 -26.68 6.38 -28.42
N ALA A 138 -26.17 6.29 -29.64
CA ALA A 138 -26.90 6.67 -30.85
C ALA A 138 -26.16 6.19 -32.10
N GLN A 139 -26.31 4.91 -32.45
CA GLN A 139 -26.46 4.50 -33.85
C GLN A 139 -27.04 3.07 -33.90
N ASP A 140 -28.33 2.95 -33.59
CA ASP A 140 -29.17 1.89 -34.15
C ASP A 140 -30.20 2.58 -35.04
N ASP A 141 -30.04 2.38 -36.35
CA ASP A 141 -31.10 2.13 -37.34
C ASP A 141 -30.59 2.47 -38.75
N ALA A 142 -30.25 1.41 -39.49
CA ALA A 142 -30.62 1.18 -40.90
C ALA A 142 -29.72 0.08 -41.49
N LEU A 143 -30.14 -1.17 -41.36
CA LEU A 143 -29.69 -2.26 -42.24
C LEU A 143 -30.53 -2.24 -43.53
N PRO A 144 -29.92 -2.33 -44.72
CA PRO A 144 -30.51 -3.09 -45.80
C PRO A 144 -30.01 -4.54 -45.70
N GLU A 145 -30.96 -5.41 -45.43
CA GLU A 145 -30.90 -6.84 -45.68
C GLU A 145 -30.69 -7.08 -47.19
N THR A 146 -29.54 -7.63 -47.59
CA THR A 146 -29.51 -8.62 -48.68
C THR A 146 -28.20 -9.41 -48.73
N ALA A 147 -28.41 -10.72 -48.86
CA ALA A 147 -27.55 -11.71 -49.51
C ALA A 147 -26.32 -12.21 -48.74
N ALA A 148 -26.60 -13.23 -47.94
CA ALA A 148 -25.71 -14.33 -47.65
C ALA A 148 -24.95 -14.84 -48.89
N ALA A 149 -23.65 -15.09 -48.73
CA ALA A 149 -22.93 -16.18 -49.38
C ALA A 149 -21.67 -16.52 -48.59
N ALA A 150 -21.80 -17.55 -47.75
CA ALA A 150 -20.81 -18.54 -47.34
C ALA A 150 -19.30 -18.21 -47.35
N SER A 151 -18.67 -18.27 -46.16
CA SER A 151 -17.53 -19.18 -45.92
C SER A 151 -17.25 -19.33 -44.42
N GLU A 152 -17.40 -20.57 -43.97
CA GLU A 152 -16.75 -21.28 -42.85
C GLU A 152 -16.66 -20.62 -41.46
N ASP A 153 -17.50 -21.14 -40.56
CA ASP A 153 -17.29 -21.19 -39.11
C ASP A 153 -15.89 -21.74 -38.77
N VAL A 154 -14.99 -20.84 -38.37
CA VAL A 154 -13.86 -21.17 -37.50
C VAL A 154 -13.98 -20.27 -36.28
N LEU A 155 -14.45 -20.83 -35.17
CA LEU A 155 -14.29 -20.21 -33.85
C LEU A 155 -12.81 -19.82 -33.69
N PRO A 156 -12.45 -18.54 -33.50
CA PRO A 156 -11.05 -18.18 -33.32
C PRO A 156 -10.55 -18.87 -32.06
N THR A 157 -9.53 -19.71 -32.21
CA THR A 157 -8.80 -20.30 -31.08
C THR A 157 -8.36 -19.18 -30.13
N ALA A 158 -8.32 -19.44 -28.82
CA ALA A 158 -7.94 -18.44 -27.81
C ALA A 158 -6.60 -17.73 -28.13
N ASP A 159 -5.70 -18.38 -28.86
CA ASP A 159 -4.44 -17.84 -29.36
C ASP A 159 -4.62 -16.83 -30.50
N ALA A 160 -5.59 -17.02 -31.40
CA ALA A 160 -5.88 -16.11 -32.50
C ALA A 160 -6.48 -14.78 -32.00
N GLU A 161 -7.36 -14.85 -30.99
CA GLU A 161 -7.87 -13.65 -30.33
C GLU A 161 -6.76 -12.90 -29.60
N LEU A 162 -5.86 -13.60 -28.90
CA LEU A 162 -4.73 -12.99 -28.21
C LEU A 162 -3.79 -12.29 -29.20
N GLN A 163 -3.48 -12.94 -30.32
CA GLN A 163 -2.71 -12.35 -31.40
C GLN A 163 -3.39 -11.10 -31.98
N GLN A 164 -4.71 -11.12 -32.16
CA GLN A 164 -5.46 -9.96 -32.64
C GLN A 164 -5.39 -8.79 -31.64
N LEU A 165 -5.50 -9.05 -30.34
CA LEU A 165 -5.35 -8.04 -29.29
C LEU A 165 -3.94 -7.44 -29.26
N LEU A 166 -2.90 -8.26 -29.43
CA LEU A 166 -1.51 -7.81 -29.51
C LEU A 166 -1.24 -7.03 -30.80
N MET A 167 -1.83 -7.45 -31.92
CA MET A 167 -1.75 -6.73 -33.19
C MET A 167 -2.48 -5.38 -33.13
N ALA A 168 -3.54 -5.28 -32.33
CA ALA A 168 -4.24 -4.03 -32.08
C ALA A 168 -3.37 -3.01 -31.30
N LEU A 169 -2.38 -3.48 -30.53
CA LEU A 169 -1.37 -2.60 -29.94
C LEU A 169 -0.56 -1.93 -31.06
N GLY A 170 -0.34 -0.63 -30.94
CA GLY A 170 0.38 0.20 -31.90
C GLY A 170 -0.45 0.69 -33.10
N THR A 171 -1.69 0.21 -33.29
CA THR A 171 -2.58 0.69 -34.37
C THR A 171 -3.06 2.13 -34.15
N LYS A 172 -3.22 2.53 -32.88
CA LYS A 172 -3.59 3.88 -32.47
C LYS A 172 -2.50 4.49 -31.59
N LYS A 173 -2.51 5.83 -31.47
CA LYS A 173 -1.61 6.56 -30.56
C LYS A 173 -1.82 6.18 -29.09
N SER A 174 -3.04 5.80 -28.72
CA SER A 174 -3.38 5.29 -27.39
C SER A 174 -3.61 3.79 -27.42
N ILE A 175 -3.39 3.13 -26.28
CA ILE A 175 -3.75 1.73 -26.10
C ILE A 175 -5.28 1.63 -26.18
N PRO A 176 -5.85 0.79 -27.06
CA PRO A 176 -7.28 0.55 -27.08
C PRO A 176 -7.76 0.02 -25.72
N PHE A 177 -8.72 0.70 -25.10
CA PHE A 177 -9.20 0.35 -23.75
C PHE A 177 -9.69 -1.10 -23.65
N HIS A 178 -10.39 -1.57 -24.68
CA HIS A 178 -10.82 -2.97 -24.80
C HIS A 178 -9.62 -3.94 -24.78
N ALA A 179 -8.60 -3.66 -25.60
CA ALA A 179 -7.42 -4.54 -25.68
C ALA A 179 -6.64 -4.58 -24.37
N LEU A 180 -6.50 -3.43 -23.68
CA LEU A 180 -5.87 -3.39 -22.37
C LEU A 180 -6.63 -4.23 -21.34
N ASN A 181 -7.95 -4.08 -21.26
CA ASN A 181 -8.76 -4.80 -20.27
C ASN A 181 -8.79 -6.31 -20.53
N GLU A 182 -8.90 -6.74 -21.79
CA GLU A 182 -8.89 -8.16 -22.12
C GLU A 182 -7.53 -8.80 -21.87
N LEU A 183 -6.42 -8.10 -22.16
CA LEU A 183 -5.08 -8.58 -21.79
C LEU A 183 -4.94 -8.69 -20.26
N ILE A 184 -5.46 -7.71 -19.51
CA ILE A 184 -5.48 -7.76 -18.03
C ILE A 184 -6.31 -8.93 -17.50
N LYS A 185 -7.49 -9.19 -18.09
CA LYS A 185 -8.35 -10.32 -17.70
C LYS A 185 -7.67 -11.67 -17.92
N ARG A 186 -6.92 -11.81 -19.03
CA ARG A 186 -6.14 -13.03 -19.34
C ARG A 186 -4.96 -13.25 -18.40
N GLY A 187 -4.46 -12.20 -17.75
CA GLY A 187 -3.43 -12.31 -16.72
C GLY A 187 -2.13 -12.94 -17.23
N ASP A 188 -1.76 -14.09 -16.67
CA ASP A 188 -0.46 -14.74 -16.92
C ASP A 188 -0.30 -15.23 -18.38
N GLU A 189 -1.39 -15.62 -19.05
CA GLU A 189 -1.37 -16.07 -20.45
C GLU A 189 -0.91 -14.96 -21.41
N ALA A 190 -1.20 -13.70 -21.06
CA ALA A 190 -0.81 -12.55 -21.87
C ALA A 190 0.67 -12.14 -21.67
N ILE A 191 1.34 -12.60 -20.61
CA ILE A 191 2.68 -12.12 -20.24
C ILE A 191 3.72 -12.49 -21.29
N THR A 192 3.87 -13.77 -21.61
CA THR A 192 4.91 -14.24 -22.54
C THR A 192 4.74 -13.65 -23.95
N PRO A 193 3.53 -13.66 -24.55
CA PRO A 193 3.31 -13.05 -25.86
C PRO A 193 3.57 -11.54 -25.87
N THR A 194 3.17 -10.82 -24.81
CA THR A 194 3.43 -9.37 -24.71
C THR A 194 4.92 -9.05 -24.57
N ARG A 195 5.69 -9.90 -23.86
CA ARG A 195 7.15 -9.78 -23.78
C ARG A 195 7.82 -9.92 -25.14
N LEU A 196 7.37 -10.88 -25.95
CA LEU A 196 7.89 -11.08 -27.31
C LEU A 196 7.66 -9.83 -28.18
N VAL A 197 6.44 -9.28 -28.16
CA VAL A 197 6.09 -8.06 -28.91
C VAL A 197 6.89 -6.84 -28.46
N MET A 198 7.19 -6.73 -27.16
CA MET A 198 8.00 -5.64 -26.62
C MET A 198 9.47 -5.71 -27.06
N ASN A 199 10.04 -6.92 -27.06
CA ASN A 199 11.44 -7.17 -27.37
C ASN A 199 11.76 -7.21 -28.88
N ASP A 200 10.75 -7.45 -29.71
CA ASP A 200 10.90 -7.46 -31.16
C ASP A 200 11.18 -6.05 -31.70
N ARG A 201 12.38 -5.85 -32.26
CA ARG A 201 12.85 -4.56 -32.80
C ARG A 201 12.24 -4.24 -34.18
N GLU A 202 11.68 -5.23 -34.87
CA GLU A 202 11.00 -5.02 -36.15
C GLU A 202 9.60 -4.42 -35.95
N GLN A 203 9.04 -4.54 -34.73
CA GLN A 203 7.74 -3.95 -34.41
C GLN A 203 7.79 -2.43 -34.38
N PRO A 204 6.67 -1.77 -34.72
CA PRO A 204 6.54 -0.33 -34.57
C PRO A 204 6.84 0.09 -33.12
N VAL A 205 7.58 1.20 -32.96
CA VAL A 205 7.88 1.79 -31.65
C VAL A 205 6.60 1.97 -30.81
N THR A 206 5.49 2.35 -31.46
CA THR A 206 4.17 2.48 -30.83
C THR A 206 3.68 1.20 -30.18
N ARG A 207 3.88 0.07 -30.85
CA ARG A 207 3.51 -1.25 -30.34
C ARG A 207 4.42 -1.67 -29.19
N ARG A 208 5.73 -1.45 -29.32
CA ARG A 208 6.74 -1.81 -28.30
C ARG A 208 6.52 -1.10 -26.97
N TRP A 209 6.33 0.23 -26.97
CA TRP A 209 6.07 0.94 -25.71
C TRP A 209 4.70 0.61 -25.12
N GLN A 210 3.68 0.35 -25.96
CA GLN A 210 2.37 -0.09 -25.47
C GLN A 210 2.45 -1.46 -24.80
N ALA A 211 3.21 -2.40 -25.36
CA ALA A 211 3.48 -3.70 -24.76
C ALA A 211 4.20 -3.57 -23.40
N ALA A 212 5.21 -2.70 -23.29
CA ALA A 212 5.87 -2.41 -22.02
C ALA A 212 4.89 -1.88 -20.95
N LYS A 213 3.97 -0.99 -21.35
CA LYS A 213 2.92 -0.45 -20.46
C LYS A 213 1.93 -1.52 -20.00
N VAL A 214 1.53 -2.41 -20.91
CA VAL A 214 0.65 -3.56 -20.58
C VAL A 214 1.34 -4.48 -19.57
N LEU A 215 2.63 -4.79 -19.74
CA LEU A 215 3.39 -5.62 -18.79
C LEU A 215 3.47 -5.00 -17.40
N GLY A 216 3.62 -3.67 -17.32
CA GLY A 216 3.53 -2.93 -16.06
C GLY A 216 2.14 -3.04 -15.41
N ALA A 217 1.07 -2.91 -16.20
CA ALA A 217 -0.32 -3.03 -15.72
C ALA A 217 -0.65 -4.47 -15.26
N LEU A 218 -0.13 -5.47 -15.96
CA LEU A 218 -0.20 -6.89 -15.59
C LEU A 218 0.60 -7.24 -14.33
N LYS A 219 1.44 -6.31 -13.84
CA LYS A 219 2.40 -6.55 -12.74
C LYS A 219 3.30 -7.76 -13.00
N ALA A 220 3.68 -7.96 -14.26
CA ALA A 220 4.46 -9.12 -14.71
C ALA A 220 5.93 -9.06 -14.23
N LYS A 221 6.23 -9.60 -13.04
CA LYS A 221 7.62 -9.69 -12.50
C LYS A 221 8.58 -10.42 -13.46
N ALA A 222 8.08 -11.37 -14.26
CA ALA A 222 8.88 -12.10 -15.25
C ALA A 222 9.45 -11.21 -16.37
N ALA A 223 8.88 -10.01 -16.60
CA ALA A 223 9.34 -9.06 -17.61
C ALA A 223 10.43 -8.10 -17.11
N VAL A 224 10.80 -8.15 -15.81
CA VAL A 224 11.83 -7.27 -15.22
C VAL A 224 13.17 -7.33 -15.98
N PRO A 225 13.70 -8.50 -16.35
CA PRO A 225 14.96 -8.58 -17.11
C PRO A 225 14.86 -7.92 -18.49
N ASP A 226 13.74 -8.09 -19.18
CA ASP A 226 13.50 -7.52 -20.51
C ASP A 226 13.37 -6.00 -20.46
N LEU A 227 12.62 -5.49 -19.48
CA LEU A 227 12.45 -4.06 -19.25
C LEU A 227 13.79 -3.40 -18.88
N LEU A 228 14.63 -4.08 -18.09
CA LEU A 228 15.99 -3.60 -17.79
C LEU A 228 16.86 -3.54 -19.04
N ALA A 229 16.82 -4.56 -19.90
CA ALA A 229 17.57 -4.55 -21.15
C ALA A 229 17.17 -3.38 -22.06
N ILE A 230 15.88 -3.03 -22.09
CA ILE A 230 15.36 -1.88 -22.83
C ILE A 230 15.88 -0.57 -22.22
N VAL A 231 15.77 -0.40 -20.90
CA VAL A 231 16.29 0.80 -20.22
C VAL A 231 17.79 0.97 -20.42
N GLU A 232 18.51 -0.14 -20.60
CA GLU A 232 19.94 -0.12 -20.72
C GLU A 232 20.50 0.07 -22.14
N GLY A 233 19.76 -0.32 -23.17
CA GLY A 233 20.32 -0.41 -24.52
C GLY A 233 19.33 -0.17 -25.66
N ASP A 234 18.15 0.40 -25.38
CA ASP A 234 17.23 0.82 -26.44
C ASP A 234 17.50 2.27 -26.85
N ASP A 235 17.58 2.51 -28.16
CA ASP A 235 17.87 3.82 -28.75
C ASP A 235 16.65 4.77 -28.65
N ASN A 236 15.46 4.24 -28.39
CA ASN A 236 14.22 5.02 -28.38
C ASN A 236 13.83 5.50 -26.98
N ALA A 237 13.95 6.81 -26.76
CA ALA A 237 13.62 7.45 -25.48
C ALA A 237 12.18 7.20 -24.99
N ILE A 238 11.19 7.02 -25.88
CA ILE A 238 9.80 6.75 -25.47
C ILE A 238 9.68 5.35 -24.86
N VAL A 239 10.27 4.35 -25.51
CA VAL A 239 10.25 2.96 -25.04
C VAL A 239 10.99 2.86 -23.70
N VAL A 240 12.17 3.49 -23.60
CA VAL A 240 12.95 3.59 -22.35
C VAL A 240 12.12 4.20 -21.22
N ARG A 241 11.47 5.35 -21.46
CA ARG A 241 10.67 6.04 -20.44
C ARG A 241 9.51 5.18 -19.93
N VAL A 242 8.81 4.50 -20.82
CA VAL A 242 7.70 3.62 -20.44
C VAL A 242 8.21 2.38 -19.70
N ALA A 243 9.38 1.85 -20.08
CA ALA A 243 10.01 0.75 -19.37
C ALA A 243 10.42 1.14 -17.94
N VAL A 244 10.97 2.35 -17.74
CA VAL A 244 11.26 2.90 -16.39
C VAL A 244 9.98 3.02 -15.56
N GLU A 245 8.90 3.54 -16.14
CA GLU A 245 7.60 3.63 -15.46
C GLU A 245 7.06 2.26 -15.07
N ALA A 246 7.13 1.28 -15.99
CA ALA A 246 6.71 -0.09 -15.73
C ALA A 246 7.52 -0.74 -14.60
N LEU A 247 8.85 -0.57 -14.58
CA LEU A 247 9.72 -1.04 -13.49
C LEU A 247 9.34 -0.39 -12.15
N GLY A 248 9.08 0.92 -12.14
CA GLY A 248 8.61 1.62 -10.94
C GLY A 248 7.24 1.17 -10.44
N VAL A 249 6.36 0.68 -11.33
CA VAL A 249 5.06 0.07 -10.96
C VAL A 249 5.28 -1.33 -10.38
N LEU A 250 6.12 -2.15 -11.02
CA LEU A 250 6.45 -3.53 -10.63
C LEU A 250 7.04 -3.60 -9.21
N GLY A 251 7.77 -2.57 -8.79
CA GLY A 251 8.16 -2.41 -7.39
C GLY A 251 9.30 -3.32 -6.93
N ASP A 252 10.07 -3.90 -7.86
CA ASP A 252 11.19 -4.77 -7.54
C ASP A 252 12.42 -3.94 -7.13
N GLY A 253 12.79 -3.98 -5.85
CA GLY A 253 13.94 -3.22 -5.33
C GLY A 253 15.29 -3.68 -5.89
N ALA A 254 15.39 -4.89 -6.47
CA ALA A 254 16.62 -5.41 -7.05
C ALA A 254 17.10 -4.61 -8.29
N VAL A 255 16.20 -3.82 -8.89
CA VAL A 255 16.52 -3.03 -10.10
C VAL A 255 17.18 -1.69 -9.79
N ILE A 256 17.15 -1.23 -8.54
CA ILE A 256 17.63 0.11 -8.12
C ILE A 256 19.09 0.37 -8.56
N PRO A 257 20.07 -0.53 -8.31
CA PRO A 257 21.46 -0.26 -8.69
C PRO A 257 21.63 -0.10 -10.21
N ARG A 258 20.85 -0.83 -11.00
CA ARG A 258 20.89 -0.73 -12.47
C ARG A 258 20.25 0.56 -12.95
N LEU A 259 19.13 0.99 -12.35
CA LEU A 259 18.52 2.27 -12.67
C LEU A 259 19.44 3.45 -12.32
N GLN A 260 20.17 3.38 -11.20
CA GLN A 260 21.17 4.38 -10.82
C GLN A 260 22.32 4.45 -11.82
N ALA A 261 22.84 3.31 -12.29
CA ALA A 261 23.85 3.29 -13.35
C ALA A 261 23.35 3.93 -14.65
N VAL A 262 22.07 3.74 -15.00
CA VAL A 262 21.47 4.41 -16.17
C VAL A 262 21.26 5.91 -15.95
N LEU A 263 20.91 6.31 -14.72
CA LEU A 263 20.73 7.70 -14.34
C LEU A 263 22.01 8.52 -14.49
N GLU A 264 23.17 7.95 -14.14
CA GLU A 264 24.48 8.62 -14.21
C GLU A 264 24.95 8.88 -15.65
N ARG A 265 24.58 8.01 -16.59
CA ARG A 265 25.00 8.10 -18.00
C ARG A 265 24.00 8.79 -18.92
N THR A 266 22.74 8.98 -18.50
CA THR A 266 21.70 9.57 -19.36
C THR A 266 21.79 11.09 -19.38
N SER A 267 21.72 11.68 -20.58
CA SER A 267 21.73 13.14 -20.79
C SER A 267 20.34 13.73 -21.00
N ASP A 268 19.30 12.90 -21.21
CA ASP A 268 17.92 13.37 -21.42
C ASP A 268 17.25 13.81 -20.09
N PRO A 269 16.84 15.08 -19.94
CA PRO A 269 16.25 15.59 -18.71
C PRO A 269 14.96 14.88 -18.28
N LEU A 270 14.13 14.45 -19.24
CA LEU A 270 12.85 13.80 -18.94
C LEU A 270 13.06 12.38 -18.45
N THR A 271 13.93 11.61 -19.10
CA THR A 271 14.34 10.27 -18.67
C THR A 271 15.03 10.32 -17.31
N LYS A 272 15.89 11.32 -17.07
CA LYS A 272 16.53 11.55 -15.78
C LYS A 272 15.51 11.72 -14.64
N ARG A 273 14.52 12.61 -14.83
CA ARG A 273 13.46 12.83 -13.83
C ARG A 273 12.59 11.59 -13.60
N LEU A 274 12.32 10.80 -14.64
CA LEU A 274 11.56 9.55 -14.50
C LEU A 274 12.35 8.48 -13.76
N LEU A 275 13.65 8.36 -14.02
CA LEU A 275 14.55 7.48 -13.29
C LEU A 275 14.66 7.90 -11.81
N GLU A 276 14.84 9.18 -11.52
CA GLU A 276 14.84 9.72 -10.14
C GLU A 276 13.53 9.39 -9.42
N ASN A 277 12.37 9.65 -10.05
CA ASN A 277 11.07 9.34 -9.47
C ASN A 277 10.87 7.83 -9.26
N ALA A 278 11.31 7.00 -10.21
CA ALA A 278 11.22 5.55 -10.10
C ALA A 278 12.12 5.04 -8.96
N VAL A 279 13.36 5.54 -8.87
CA VAL A 279 14.29 5.24 -7.78
C VAL A 279 13.71 5.68 -6.45
N VAL A 280 13.25 6.92 -6.27
CA VAL A 280 12.62 7.38 -5.01
C VAL A 280 11.38 6.56 -4.65
N LYS A 281 10.55 6.17 -5.62
CA LYS A 281 9.38 5.33 -5.39
C LYS A 281 9.76 3.90 -5.00
N LEU A 282 10.78 3.34 -5.64
CA LEU A 282 11.33 2.02 -5.35
C LEU A 282 12.07 2.01 -4.02
N GLU A 283 12.85 3.03 -3.71
CA GLU A 283 13.51 3.29 -2.42
C GLU A 283 12.49 3.55 -1.34
N GLY A 284 11.39 4.27 -1.60
CA GLY A 284 10.32 4.48 -0.62
C GLY A 284 9.54 3.20 -0.33
N ARG A 285 9.31 2.35 -1.34
CA ARG A 285 8.71 1.01 -1.16
C ARG A 285 9.69 0.05 -0.50
N ALA A 286 10.95 0.07 -0.92
CA ALA A 286 12.03 -0.68 -0.32
C ALA A 286 12.28 -0.21 1.10
N ALA A 287 12.16 1.08 1.42
CA ALA A 287 12.27 1.65 2.76
C ALA A 287 11.04 1.31 3.59
N ALA A 288 9.83 1.27 3.03
CA ALA A 288 8.64 0.75 3.71
C ALA A 288 8.69 -0.77 3.93
N GLN A 289 9.47 -1.51 3.12
CA GLN A 289 9.79 -2.92 3.33
C GLN A 289 10.97 -3.11 4.30
N LEU A 290 12.03 -2.30 4.20
CA LEU A 290 13.26 -2.31 5.01
C LEU A 290 13.01 -1.74 6.41
N SER A 291 12.01 -0.86 6.60
CA SER A 291 11.58 -0.35 7.92
C SER A 291 10.88 -1.40 8.77
N ARG A 292 10.79 -2.64 8.30
CA ARG A 292 10.40 -3.80 9.11
C ARG A 292 11.62 -4.61 9.48
N LEU A 293 12.67 -4.00 10.05
CA LEU A 293 13.49 -4.79 10.98
C LEU A 293 12.56 -5.25 12.11
N PRO A 294 12.73 -6.47 12.62
CA PRO A 294 11.83 -6.96 13.65
C PRO A 294 11.96 -6.05 14.90
N ALA A 295 10.86 -5.39 15.26
CA ALA A 295 10.84 -4.37 16.30
C ALA A 295 10.32 -4.94 17.61
N ASN A 296 10.86 -4.45 18.73
CA ASN A 296 10.47 -4.84 20.10
C ASN A 296 10.50 -6.36 20.33
N MET A 297 11.50 -7.07 19.81
CA MET A 297 11.62 -8.53 19.99
C MET A 297 11.87 -8.91 21.45
N ASP A 298 12.64 -8.08 22.15
CA ASP A 298 13.02 -8.18 23.56
C ASP A 298 11.91 -7.75 24.54
N PHE A 299 10.81 -7.19 24.04
CA PHE A 299 9.66 -6.70 24.82
C PHE A 299 9.92 -5.43 25.65
N GLU A 300 11.08 -4.79 25.50
CA GLU A 300 11.47 -3.56 26.23
C GLU A 300 10.73 -2.29 25.76
N GLY A 301 10.12 -2.33 24.57
CA GLY A 301 9.31 -1.26 24.01
C GLY A 301 7.95 -1.07 24.70
N GLY A 302 7.66 -1.82 25.76
CA GLY A 302 6.46 -1.68 26.58
C GLY A 302 5.18 -2.19 25.92
N ALA A 303 4.06 -1.86 26.54
CA ALA A 303 2.72 -2.28 26.10
C ALA A 303 1.86 -1.08 25.67
N LYS A 304 0.83 -1.37 24.87
CA LYS A 304 -0.29 -0.48 24.60
C LYS A 304 -1.14 -0.32 25.86
N GLY A 305 -2.08 0.63 25.85
CA GLY A 305 -2.94 0.91 27.01
C GLY A 305 -3.83 -0.26 27.48
N ASP A 306 -3.96 -1.31 26.66
CA ASP A 306 -4.65 -2.57 26.97
C ASP A 306 -3.72 -3.69 27.49
N GLY A 307 -2.43 -3.40 27.71
CA GLY A 307 -1.43 -4.38 28.14
C GLY A 307 -0.87 -5.23 27.00
N PHE A 308 -1.28 -5.01 25.75
CA PHE A 308 -0.77 -5.75 24.60
C PHE A 308 0.64 -5.24 24.19
N PRO A 309 1.63 -6.11 23.97
CA PRO A 309 3.01 -5.69 23.68
C PRO A 309 3.11 -4.84 22.40
N ASN A 310 3.88 -3.75 22.46
CA ASN A 310 4.09 -2.84 21.32
C ASN A 310 4.80 -3.56 20.16
N ALA A 311 4.46 -3.22 18.91
CA ALA A 311 4.99 -3.85 17.69
C ALA A 311 4.70 -5.35 17.50
N TRP A 312 3.96 -5.97 18.41
CA TRP A 312 3.40 -7.31 18.23
C TRP A 312 1.95 -7.23 17.76
N ALA A 313 1.51 -8.30 17.11
CA ALA A 313 0.12 -8.60 16.79
C ALA A 313 -0.19 -10.02 17.28
N GLY A 314 -1.46 -10.43 17.31
CA GLY A 314 -1.78 -11.75 17.82
C GLY A 314 -3.24 -11.88 18.21
N GLY A 315 -3.60 -13.09 18.59
CA GLY A 315 -4.96 -13.40 19.02
C GLY A 315 -5.16 -14.88 19.23
N GLY A 316 -6.27 -15.20 19.87
CA GLY A 316 -6.75 -16.56 20.11
C GLY A 316 -8.02 -16.46 20.94
N SER A 317 -9.13 -17.00 20.45
CA SER A 317 -10.35 -17.07 21.25
C SER A 317 -10.05 -17.85 22.53
N GLY A 318 -10.40 -17.34 23.71
CA GLY A 318 -10.10 -17.98 24.99
C GLY A 318 -8.66 -17.82 25.50
N TYR A 319 -7.82 -17.01 24.84
CA TYR A 319 -6.47 -16.68 25.31
C TYR A 319 -6.31 -15.18 25.57
N GLU A 320 -5.62 -14.86 26.65
CA GLU A 320 -5.13 -13.53 26.98
C GLU A 320 -3.67 -13.40 26.52
N LEU A 321 -3.37 -12.34 25.77
CA LEU A 321 -2.05 -12.05 25.24
C LEU A 321 -1.61 -10.69 25.81
N SER A 322 -0.52 -10.66 26.56
CA SER A 322 -0.10 -9.48 27.30
C SER A 322 1.41 -9.39 27.46
N LEU A 323 1.91 -8.21 27.79
CA LEU A 323 3.26 -8.03 28.33
C LEU A 323 3.24 -8.37 29.82
N ASP A 324 4.15 -9.22 30.28
CA ASP A 324 4.33 -9.56 31.69
C ASP A 324 5.64 -8.96 32.21
N MET A 325 5.55 -8.09 33.22
CA MET A 325 6.70 -7.44 33.86
C MET A 325 7.11 -8.11 35.18
N GLN A 326 6.45 -9.21 35.57
CA GLN A 326 6.77 -9.95 36.80
C GLN A 326 7.56 -11.22 36.51
N THR A 327 7.19 -11.93 35.43
CA THR A 327 7.85 -13.18 35.03
C THR A 327 8.63 -12.97 33.74
N PHE A 328 9.94 -12.81 33.84
CA PHE A 328 10.85 -12.63 32.70
C PHE A 328 12.21 -13.28 32.98
N HIS A 329 13.02 -13.48 31.93
CA HIS A 329 14.35 -14.08 32.05
C HIS A 329 15.44 -13.01 32.25
N GLN A 330 15.49 -12.01 31.37
CA GLN A 330 16.38 -10.83 31.44
C GLN A 330 15.61 -9.59 30.94
N GLY A 331 16.06 -8.38 31.30
CA GLY A 331 15.39 -7.13 30.90
C GLY A 331 14.28 -6.70 31.86
N ASN A 332 13.19 -6.13 31.33
CA ASN A 332 12.06 -5.58 32.06
C ASN A 332 10.71 -6.26 31.75
N GLY A 333 10.66 -7.21 30.80
CA GLY A 333 9.41 -7.92 30.51
C GLY A 333 9.52 -9.13 29.60
N SER A 334 8.43 -9.89 29.51
CA SER A 334 8.28 -11.01 28.58
C SER A 334 6.89 -11.01 27.94
N GLY A 335 6.79 -11.57 26.72
CA GLY A 335 5.51 -11.80 26.09
C GLY A 335 4.81 -12.99 26.75
N ARG A 336 3.55 -12.83 27.15
CA ARG A 336 2.74 -13.87 27.78
C ARG A 336 1.54 -14.23 26.93
N VAL A 337 1.29 -15.54 26.80
CA VAL A 337 0.03 -16.09 26.31
C VAL A 337 -0.53 -17.03 27.38
N ARG A 338 -1.71 -16.71 27.89
CA ARG A 338 -2.39 -17.44 28.96
C ARG A 338 -3.78 -17.86 28.50
N GLN A 339 -4.16 -19.11 28.77
CA GLN A 339 -5.54 -19.54 28.55
C GLN A 339 -6.45 -18.97 29.65
N VAL A 340 -7.56 -18.34 29.27
CA VAL A 340 -8.52 -17.69 30.19
C VAL A 340 -9.97 -18.18 29.99
N GLY A 341 -10.29 -18.79 28.85
CA GLY A 341 -11.63 -19.33 28.57
C GLY A 341 -11.62 -20.67 27.84
N ASP A 342 -12.81 -21.23 27.70
CA ASP A 342 -13.06 -22.49 26.99
C ASP A 342 -13.40 -22.23 25.52
N GLY A 343 -12.79 -22.99 24.60
CA GLY A 343 -13.12 -22.98 23.17
C GLY A 343 -12.00 -22.54 22.21
N GLY A 344 -10.83 -22.17 22.72
CA GLY A 344 -9.68 -21.74 21.93
C GLY A 344 -8.76 -22.86 21.47
N ARG A 345 -8.56 -23.05 20.15
CA ARG A 345 -7.54 -24.00 19.63
C ARG A 345 -6.10 -23.61 20.03
N PHE A 346 -5.77 -22.32 19.92
CA PHE A 346 -4.48 -21.77 20.33
C PHE A 346 -4.53 -20.24 20.43
N GLY A 347 -3.65 -19.66 21.23
CA GLY A 347 -3.31 -18.25 21.23
C GLY A 347 -1.90 -18.04 20.67
N SER A 348 -1.69 -16.99 19.88
CA SER A 348 -0.38 -16.70 19.28
C SER A 348 -0.06 -15.22 19.34
N LEU A 349 1.15 -14.90 19.80
CA LEU A 349 1.79 -13.60 19.61
C LEU A 349 2.71 -13.69 18.39
N THR A 350 2.60 -12.70 17.52
CA THR A 350 3.17 -12.67 16.18
C THR A 350 3.87 -11.35 15.95
N ASN A 351 5.08 -11.43 15.43
CA ASN A 351 5.85 -10.31 14.90
C ASN A 351 6.21 -10.62 13.45
N GLY A 352 6.68 -9.62 12.71
CA GLY A 352 7.00 -9.78 11.30
C GLY A 352 8.06 -8.82 10.82
N THR A 353 8.85 -9.30 9.86
CA THR A 353 9.93 -8.56 9.20
C THR A 353 9.83 -8.76 7.69
N SER A 354 10.50 -7.90 6.93
CA SER A 354 10.68 -8.12 5.49
C SER A 354 11.65 -9.27 5.24
N ALA A 355 11.39 -10.07 4.21
CA ALA A 355 12.32 -11.12 3.80
C ALA A 355 13.54 -10.57 3.05
N LEU A 356 13.48 -9.33 2.57
CA LEU A 356 14.49 -8.72 1.68
C LEU A 356 15.94 -8.81 2.20
N PRO A 357 16.25 -8.52 3.49
CA PRO A 357 17.61 -8.63 4.02
C PRO A 357 18.13 -10.08 4.13
N TYR A 358 17.22 -11.05 4.06
CA TYR A 358 17.46 -12.46 4.35
C TYR A 358 17.38 -13.36 3.11
N ILE A 359 17.07 -12.80 1.93
CA ILE A 359 16.94 -13.56 0.69
C ILE A 359 18.17 -14.44 0.43
N GLY A 360 17.93 -15.74 0.21
CA GLY A 360 18.97 -16.73 -0.06
C GLY A 360 19.81 -17.12 1.17
N LYS A 361 19.46 -16.65 2.36
CA LYS A 361 20.13 -16.99 3.62
C LYS A 361 19.30 -18.00 4.41
N ARG A 362 19.99 -18.73 5.29
CA ARG A 362 19.37 -19.51 6.36
C ARG A 362 19.23 -18.63 7.59
N ILE A 363 18.02 -18.56 8.14
CA ILE A 363 17.70 -17.76 9.31
C ILE A 363 17.33 -18.64 10.50
N ARG A 364 17.74 -18.20 11.69
CA ARG A 364 17.41 -18.80 12.98
C ARG A 364 16.67 -17.77 13.82
N TYR A 365 15.47 -18.14 14.24
CA TYR A 365 14.68 -17.43 15.25
C TYR A 365 14.85 -18.15 16.59
N SER A 366 15.37 -17.47 17.62
CA SER A 366 15.59 -18.04 18.95
C SER A 366 14.93 -17.23 20.05
N GLY A 367 14.51 -17.91 21.10
CA GLY A 367 13.93 -17.31 22.29
C GLY A 367 13.97 -18.24 23.49
N PHE A 368 13.96 -17.66 24.68
CA PHE A 368 13.79 -18.38 25.93
C PHE A 368 12.30 -18.56 26.20
N LEU A 369 11.89 -19.80 26.45
CA LEU A 369 10.52 -20.15 26.77
C LEU A 369 10.46 -20.65 28.21
N ARG A 370 9.42 -20.24 28.92
CA ARG A 370 9.00 -20.80 30.20
C ARG A 370 7.52 -21.16 30.11
N THR A 371 7.12 -22.28 30.68
CA THR A 371 5.73 -22.72 30.67
C THR A 371 5.22 -23.07 32.05
N GLU A 372 3.92 -22.89 32.26
CA GLU A 372 3.21 -23.36 33.46
C GLU A 372 1.97 -24.12 33.02
N ALA A 373 1.92 -25.41 33.39
CA ALA A 373 0.83 -26.32 33.04
C ALA A 373 0.43 -26.27 31.54
N ALA A 374 1.39 -26.03 30.64
CA ALA A 374 1.11 -25.82 29.24
C ALA A 374 0.69 -27.11 28.54
N GLY A 375 -0.39 -27.06 27.75
CA GLY A 375 -0.79 -28.16 26.87
C GLY A 375 0.26 -28.43 25.79
N ALA A 376 0.46 -27.48 24.90
CA ALA A 376 1.55 -27.47 23.91
C ALA A 376 1.95 -26.03 23.59
N ALA A 377 3.19 -25.66 23.88
CA ALA A 377 3.75 -24.36 23.57
C ALA A 377 4.94 -24.46 22.61
N GLY A 378 5.22 -23.41 21.86
CA GLY A 378 6.37 -23.41 20.97
C GLY A 378 6.57 -22.11 20.21
N LEU A 379 7.76 -21.96 19.64
CA LEU A 379 8.07 -20.92 18.67
C LEU A 379 7.55 -21.34 17.29
N TRP A 380 7.25 -20.35 16.46
CA TRP A 380 6.94 -20.58 15.06
C TRP A 380 7.55 -19.51 14.17
N MET A 381 7.81 -19.89 12.93
CA MET A 381 8.28 -19.01 11.87
C MET A 381 7.67 -19.44 10.54
N ARG A 382 7.35 -18.47 9.70
CA ARG A 382 6.79 -18.63 8.36
C ARG A 382 7.41 -17.64 7.41
N VAL A 383 7.83 -18.12 6.25
CA VAL A 383 8.27 -17.27 5.14
C VAL A 383 7.16 -17.28 4.10
N ASP A 384 6.73 -16.09 3.69
CA ASP A 384 5.62 -15.87 2.77
C ASP A 384 6.14 -15.24 1.46
N SER A 385 5.64 -15.73 0.33
CA SER A 385 5.82 -15.17 -1.01
C SER A 385 4.50 -14.60 -1.52
N VAL A 386 4.53 -13.46 -2.19
CA VAL A 386 3.37 -12.81 -2.81
C VAL A 386 3.47 -12.94 -4.32
N LYS A 387 2.62 -13.80 -4.88
CA LYS A 387 2.47 -13.99 -6.33
C LYS A 387 1.07 -13.59 -6.74
N SER A 388 0.94 -12.68 -7.70
CA SER A 388 -0.35 -12.22 -8.25
C SER A 388 -1.33 -11.72 -7.17
N GLY A 389 -0.82 -11.14 -6.07
CA GLY A 389 -1.62 -10.66 -4.94
C GLY A 389 -2.03 -11.73 -3.93
N VAL A 390 -1.67 -12.99 -4.15
CA VAL A 390 -1.92 -14.11 -3.23
C VAL A 390 -0.68 -14.35 -2.36
N VAL A 391 -0.89 -14.35 -1.04
CA VAL A 391 0.15 -14.69 -0.06
C VAL A 391 0.21 -16.22 0.08
N LYS A 392 1.34 -16.82 -0.30
CA LYS A 392 1.60 -18.25 -0.16
C LYS A 392 2.74 -18.51 0.82
N PRO A 393 2.55 -19.34 1.85
CA PRO A 393 3.65 -19.76 2.70
C PRO A 393 4.59 -20.68 1.91
N VAL A 394 5.86 -20.30 1.85
CA VAL A 394 6.92 -21.04 1.14
C VAL A 394 7.82 -21.82 2.09
N ALA A 395 7.87 -21.42 3.36
CA ALA A 395 8.53 -22.19 4.43
C ALA A 395 7.78 -21.99 5.75
N PHE A 396 7.71 -23.03 6.59
CA PHE A 396 6.99 -22.98 7.86
C PHE A 396 7.52 -24.02 8.85
N ASP A 397 7.71 -23.61 10.11
CA ASP A 397 7.94 -24.49 11.26
C ASP A 397 7.28 -23.85 12.49
N ASN A 398 6.59 -24.64 13.30
CA ASN A 398 5.89 -24.22 14.51
C ASN A 398 6.18 -25.08 15.73
N MET A 399 7.27 -25.84 15.70
CA MET A 399 7.64 -26.79 16.76
C MET A 399 6.58 -27.85 17.08
N SER A 400 5.60 -28.12 16.23
CA SER A 400 4.52 -29.09 16.51
C SER A 400 5.00 -30.50 16.85
N ARG A 401 6.16 -30.93 16.35
CA ARG A 401 6.78 -32.23 16.66
C ARG A 401 7.68 -32.21 17.90
N ARG A 402 7.91 -31.03 18.46
CA ARG A 402 8.88 -30.74 19.54
C ARG A 402 8.34 -29.65 20.47
N SER A 403 7.04 -29.70 20.73
CA SER A 403 6.34 -28.72 21.56
C SER A 403 6.75 -28.88 23.02
N VAL A 404 6.77 -27.77 23.75
CA VAL A 404 7.02 -27.75 25.20
C VAL A 404 5.69 -27.99 25.91
N THR A 405 5.66 -28.95 26.83
CA THR A 405 4.45 -29.38 27.55
C THR A 405 4.70 -29.40 29.05
N GLY A 406 3.68 -29.14 29.86
CA GLY A 406 3.77 -29.10 31.31
C GLY A 406 4.41 -27.81 31.83
N THR A 407 5.01 -27.89 33.01
CA THR A 407 5.70 -26.77 33.66
C THR A 407 7.20 -26.92 33.47
N THR A 408 7.83 -25.93 32.85
CA THR A 408 9.28 -25.89 32.64
C THR A 408 9.82 -24.55 33.12
N ASP A 409 11.08 -24.54 33.59
CA ASP A 409 11.79 -23.28 33.76
C ASP A 409 12.28 -22.74 32.40
N TRP A 410 12.90 -21.57 32.40
CA TRP A 410 13.44 -20.93 31.21
C TRP A 410 14.44 -21.85 30.49
N SER A 411 14.16 -22.12 29.22
CA SER A 411 15.06 -22.87 28.33
C SER A 411 15.07 -22.24 26.94
N GLU A 412 16.21 -22.27 26.26
CA GLU A 412 16.33 -21.71 24.92
C GLU A 412 15.80 -22.68 23.86
N TYR A 413 14.96 -22.17 22.97
CA TYR A 413 14.46 -22.89 21.81
C TYR A 413 14.70 -22.10 20.54
N SER A 414 14.76 -22.78 19.40
CA SER A 414 14.95 -22.11 18.11
C SER A 414 14.23 -22.81 16.95
N VAL A 415 13.92 -22.01 15.94
CA VAL A 415 13.33 -22.42 14.66
C VAL A 415 14.23 -21.92 13.55
N VAL A 416 14.49 -22.78 12.56
CA VAL A 416 15.43 -22.48 11.46
C VAL A 416 14.72 -22.70 10.13
N LEU A 417 14.72 -21.69 9.26
CA LEU A 417 14.18 -21.80 7.90
C LEU A 417 15.16 -21.21 6.88
N ASP A 418 15.08 -21.74 5.66
CA ASP A 418 15.74 -21.15 4.50
C ASP A 418 14.80 -20.11 3.86
N VAL A 419 15.34 -18.97 3.43
CA VAL A 419 14.57 -17.88 2.81
C VAL A 419 14.73 -17.94 1.29
N PRO A 420 13.68 -18.34 0.54
CA PRO A 420 13.73 -18.43 -0.91
C PRO A 420 13.95 -17.07 -1.60
N LYS A 421 14.38 -17.10 -2.88
CA LYS A 421 14.60 -15.90 -3.69
C LYS A 421 13.35 -15.07 -3.95
N ASP A 422 12.18 -15.71 -3.91
CA ASP A 422 10.88 -15.10 -4.15
C ASP A 422 10.12 -14.78 -2.85
N ALA A 423 10.79 -14.77 -1.70
CA ALA A 423 10.18 -14.41 -0.42
C ALA A 423 9.95 -12.90 -0.30
N ASP A 424 8.80 -12.51 0.26
CA ASP A 424 8.43 -11.11 0.46
C ASP A 424 8.41 -10.74 1.96
N SER A 425 7.94 -11.64 2.83
CA SER A 425 7.84 -11.38 4.27
C SER A 425 8.13 -12.60 5.13
N ILE A 426 8.56 -12.34 6.36
CA ILE A 426 8.81 -13.36 7.38
C ILE A 426 7.95 -13.03 8.59
N SER A 427 7.11 -13.97 8.99
CA SER A 427 6.29 -13.88 10.20
C SER A 427 6.83 -14.87 11.22
N PHE A 428 6.96 -14.48 12.47
CA PHE A 428 7.46 -15.36 13.52
C PHE A 428 6.85 -14.98 14.86
N GLY A 429 6.94 -15.88 15.84
CA GLY A 429 6.44 -15.62 17.17
C GLY A 429 6.31 -16.90 17.97
N PHE A 430 5.36 -16.93 18.89
CA PHE A 430 5.14 -18.07 19.76
C PHE A 430 3.66 -18.29 20.01
N LEU A 431 3.33 -19.53 20.33
CA LEU A 431 1.97 -19.97 20.52
C LEU A 431 1.83 -20.83 21.76
N LEU A 432 0.61 -20.85 22.29
CA LEU A 432 0.12 -21.81 23.26
C LEU A 432 -1.14 -22.47 22.71
N SER A 433 -1.16 -23.79 22.68
CA SER A 433 -2.32 -24.60 22.34
C SER A 433 -2.75 -25.42 23.55
N GLY A 434 -4.04 -25.38 23.86
CA GLY A 434 -4.61 -26.02 25.04
C GLY A 434 -4.49 -25.14 26.29
N VAL A 435 -4.31 -25.81 27.43
CA VAL A 435 -4.37 -25.16 28.74
C VAL A 435 -3.03 -24.55 29.16
N GLY A 436 -3.06 -23.70 30.19
CA GLY A 436 -1.87 -23.20 30.88
C GLY A 436 -1.40 -21.82 30.42
N THR A 437 -0.10 -21.57 30.61
CA THR A 437 0.54 -20.29 30.29
C THR A 437 1.92 -20.53 29.68
N VAL A 438 2.30 -19.69 28.71
CA VAL A 438 3.66 -19.59 28.18
C VAL A 438 4.16 -18.15 28.28
N TRP A 439 5.42 -18.02 28.68
CA TRP A 439 6.17 -16.77 28.62
C TRP A 439 7.34 -16.95 27.65
N VAL A 440 7.56 -15.93 26.82
CA VAL A 440 8.65 -15.91 25.87
C VAL A 440 9.39 -14.60 25.97
N MET A 441 10.72 -14.73 26.06
CA MET A 441 11.63 -13.64 25.81
C MET A 441 12.39 -13.95 24.53
N THR A 442 12.27 -13.10 23.52
CA THR A 442 12.94 -13.34 22.26
C THR A 442 14.39 -12.88 22.37
N SER A 443 15.33 -13.71 21.96
CA SER A 443 16.76 -13.36 22.01
C SER A 443 17.22 -12.73 20.70
N GLU A 444 16.93 -13.35 19.55
CA GLU A 444 17.48 -12.87 18.27
C GLU A 444 16.83 -13.48 17.02
N LEU A 445 16.94 -12.77 15.90
CA LEU A 445 16.78 -13.31 14.55
C LEU A 445 18.14 -13.24 13.83
N LYS A 446 18.87 -14.36 13.80
CA LYS A 446 20.21 -14.44 13.19
C LYS A 446 20.14 -15.00 11.79
N SER A 447 20.87 -14.40 10.85
CA SER A 447 21.13 -14.98 9.53
C SER A 447 22.53 -15.56 9.48
N SER A 448 22.68 -16.82 9.06
CA SER A 448 24.00 -17.39 8.74
C SER A 448 24.26 -17.29 7.25
N ALA A 449 25.42 -16.77 6.85
CA ALA A 449 25.92 -16.88 5.49
C ALA A 449 26.37 -18.33 5.25
N VAL A 450 25.44 -19.21 4.91
CA VAL A 450 25.79 -20.53 4.38
C VAL A 450 25.74 -20.41 2.87
N SER A 451 26.93 -20.41 2.25
CA SER A 451 27.10 -20.56 0.82
C SER A 451 26.36 -21.82 0.36
N VAL A 452 25.31 -21.66 -0.44
CA VAL A 452 24.54 -22.77 -1.06
C VAL A 452 25.35 -23.38 -2.22
N LEU A 453 26.65 -23.61 -2.02
CA LEU A 453 27.58 -24.19 -3.00
C LEU A 453 28.24 -25.48 -2.53
N ALA A 454 27.85 -26.03 -1.37
CA ALA A 454 28.30 -27.34 -0.93
C ALA A 454 27.10 -28.21 -0.62
N LEU A 455 26.62 -28.92 -1.65
CA LEU A 455 26.06 -30.27 -1.65
C LEU A 455 25.36 -30.46 -3.00
N LYS A 456 26.17 -30.82 -4.00
CA LYS A 456 25.73 -31.57 -5.19
C LYS A 456 25.87 -33.05 -4.88
#